data_AF-A0A6S7I2B2-F1
#
_entry.id   AF-A0A6S7I2B2-F1
#
_cell.length_a   1.000
_cell.length_b   1.000
_cell.length_c   1.000
_cell.angle_alpha   90.00
_cell.angle_beta   90.00
_cell.angle_gamma   90.00
#
_symmetry.space_group_name_H-M   'P 1'
#
loop_
_entity.id
_entity.type
_entity.pdbx_description
1 polymer ?
#
loop_
_entity_poly.entity_id
_entity_poly.type
_entity_poly.pdbx_seq_one_letter_code
_entity_poly.pdbx_strand_id
1 'polypeptide(L)'
;MLVVDFQPLFGESAHGLYVIPLEKSKYFEPEIFDELGNDLISLSSKGNTILLGDFNARTSKLEDYISNKGNKHVYNINEHSLQPLERQNIDGIINNHGKQLINICKNSDMRILNGRTKGDSLGRPIFHRKNGTSVID
;
A
#
# COMPACT_ATOMS: atom_id res chain seq x y z
N MET A 1 5.84 -6.99 -0.96
CA MET A 1 5.06 -5.89 -1.54
C MET A 1 5.96 -4.76 -2.03
N LEU A 2 5.52 -4.09 -3.09
CA LEU A 2 6.03 -2.81 -3.58
C LEU A 2 4.93 -1.75 -3.43
N VAL A 3 5.18 -0.69 -2.66
CA VAL A 3 4.31 0.49 -2.53
C VAL A 3 5.05 1.68 -3.12
N VAL A 4 4.42 2.39 -4.07
CA VAL A 4 5.07 3.49 -4.81
C VAL A 4 4.24 4.76 -4.68
N ASP A 5 4.93 5.85 -4.41
CA ASP A 5 4.42 7.22 -4.54
C ASP A 5 4.44 7.64 -6.03
N PHE A 6 3.33 8.20 -6.52
CA PHE A 6 3.17 8.64 -7.92
C PHE A 6 3.19 10.17 -7.99
N GLN A 7 4.38 10.76 -8.01
CA GLN A 7 4.62 12.17 -8.34
C GLN A 7 5.69 12.28 -9.46
N PRO A 8 5.70 13.36 -10.26
CA PRO A 8 6.24 13.34 -11.63
C PRO A 8 7.77 13.12 -11.73
N LEU A 9 8.15 12.59 -12.90
CA LEU A 9 9.38 11.87 -13.30
C LEU A 9 10.76 12.52 -13.10
N PHE A 10 10.89 13.64 -12.39
CA PHE A 10 12.18 14.33 -12.24
C PHE A 10 12.46 14.71 -10.78
N GLY A 11 13.14 13.82 -10.05
CA GLY A 11 13.60 14.03 -8.68
C GLY A 11 14.42 12.84 -8.15
N GLU A 12 15.20 13.04 -7.08
CA GLU A 12 15.85 11.94 -6.35
C GLU A 12 14.78 11.00 -5.75
N SER A 13 15.06 9.69 -5.70
CA SER A 13 14.15 8.70 -5.12
C SER A 13 14.72 8.07 -3.86
N ALA A 14 13.89 7.99 -2.82
CA ALA A 14 14.18 7.31 -1.58
C ALA A 14 13.59 5.90 -1.59
N HIS A 15 14.38 4.91 -1.16
CA HIS A 15 13.97 3.51 -1.14
C HIS A 15 14.15 2.96 0.28
N GLY A 16 13.11 2.32 0.82
CA GLY A 16 13.14 1.66 2.12
C GLY A 16 12.76 0.18 2.01
N LEU A 17 13.47 -0.69 2.73
CA LEU A 17 13.12 -2.10 2.90
C LEU A 17 12.56 -2.31 4.32
N TYR A 18 11.32 -2.78 4.43
CA TYR A 18 10.64 -3.00 5.69
C TYR A 18 10.23 -4.46 5.86
N VAL A 19 10.36 -4.99 7.08
CA VAL A 19 9.81 -6.29 7.47
C VAL A 19 9.05 -6.09 8.77
N ILE A 20 7.72 -6.10 8.69
CA ILE A 20 6.85 -5.91 9.85
C ILE A 20 6.53 -7.29 10.43
N PRO A 21 6.95 -7.59 11.67
CA PRO A 21 6.68 -8.87 12.31
C PRO A 21 5.17 -9.09 12.46
N LEU A 22 4.70 -10.33 12.30
CA LEU A 22 3.31 -10.71 12.60
C LEU A 22 2.89 -10.26 14.01
N GLU A 23 1.62 -9.85 14.20
CA GLU A 23 1.08 -9.41 15.52
C GLU A 23 1.36 -10.36 16.69
N LYS A 24 1.46 -11.68 16.42
CA LYS A 24 1.72 -12.70 17.44
C LYS A 24 3.22 -12.90 17.72
N SER A 25 4.08 -12.20 17.01
CA SER A 25 5.53 -12.26 17.17
C SER A 25 5.96 -11.55 18.45
N LYS A 26 6.98 -12.08 19.13
CA LYS A 26 7.62 -11.41 20.27
C LYS A 26 8.34 -10.11 19.89
N TYR A 27 8.54 -9.88 18.59
CA TYR A 27 9.18 -8.67 18.03
C TYR A 27 8.15 -7.68 17.48
N PHE A 28 6.86 -7.96 17.63
CA PHE A 28 5.82 -7.04 17.16
C PHE A 28 5.74 -5.83 18.09
N GLU A 29 5.83 -4.65 17.50
CA GLU A 29 5.63 -3.37 18.16
C GLU A 29 4.35 -2.74 17.61
N PRO A 30 3.34 -2.44 18.46
CA PRO A 30 2.06 -1.89 18.01
C PRO A 30 2.17 -0.59 17.21
N GLU A 31 3.19 0.21 17.51
CA GLU A 31 3.44 1.54 16.96
C GLU A 31 4.22 1.52 15.63
N ILE A 32 4.64 0.36 15.14
CA ILE A 32 5.52 0.24 13.95
C ILE A 32 4.95 0.90 12.68
N PHE A 33 3.62 0.89 12.53
CA PHE A 33 2.96 1.55 11.41
C PHE A 33 2.88 3.08 11.60
N ASP A 34 2.81 3.56 12.83
CA ASP A 34 2.84 4.99 13.12
C ASP A 34 4.25 5.56 12.88
N GLU A 35 5.29 4.82 13.30
CA GLU A 35 6.68 5.15 12.99
C GLU A 35 6.94 5.19 11.48
N LEU A 36 6.48 4.16 10.74
CA LEU A 36 6.55 4.15 9.28
C LEU A 36 5.83 5.35 8.66
N GLY A 37 4.68 5.74 9.20
CA GLY A 37 3.95 6.94 8.75
C GLY A 37 4.77 8.21 8.93
N ASN A 38 5.46 8.37 10.08
CA ASN A 38 6.33 9.51 10.35
C ASN A 38 7.56 9.53 9.43
N ASP A 39 8.16 8.37 9.17
CA ASP A 39 9.27 8.23 8.21
C ASP A 39 8.85 8.71 6.82
N LEU A 40 7.66 8.30 6.36
CA LEU A 40 7.11 8.71 5.06
C LEU A 40 6.88 10.22 4.97
N ILE A 41 6.44 10.87 6.05
CA ILE A 41 6.32 12.33 6.08
C ILE A 41 7.70 12.97 5.86
N SER A 42 8.75 12.47 6.51
CA SER A 42 10.11 12.96 6.30
C SER A 42 10.61 12.71 4.87
N LEU A 43 10.36 11.53 4.32
CA LEU A 43 10.83 11.12 2.99
C LEU A 43 10.09 11.83 1.85
N SER A 44 8.79 12.09 2.00
CA SER A 44 7.99 12.79 0.97
C SER A 44 8.56 14.18 0.63
N SER A 45 9.21 14.84 1.58
CA SER A 45 9.90 16.12 1.35
C SER A 45 11.18 16.01 0.51
N LYS A 46 11.75 14.81 0.37
CA LYS A 46 13.04 14.55 -0.29
C LYS A 46 12.89 14.03 -1.72
N GLY A 47 11.68 13.59 -2.10
CA GLY A 47 11.37 13.11 -3.44
C GLY A 47 10.53 11.84 -3.43
N ASN A 48 10.55 11.13 -4.55
CA ASN A 48 9.70 9.98 -4.78
C ASN A 48 10.08 8.83 -3.84
N THR A 49 9.11 8.29 -3.11
CA THR A 49 9.36 7.23 -2.13
C THR A 49 8.82 5.88 -2.61
N ILE A 50 9.67 4.86 -2.49
CA ILE A 50 9.32 3.48 -2.73
C ILE A 50 9.53 2.68 -1.45
N LEU A 51 8.47 2.01 -1.00
CA LEU A 51 8.56 1.03 0.07
C LEU A 51 8.53 -0.38 -0.51
N LEU A 52 9.51 -1.17 -0.09
CA LEU A 52 9.63 -2.59 -0.40
C LEU A 52 9.59 -3.36 0.90
N GLY A 53 8.95 -4.52 0.94
CA GLY A 53 8.92 -5.26 2.19
C GLY A 53 7.94 -6.39 2.30
N ASP A 54 7.97 -7.05 3.45
CA ASP A 54 6.92 -7.95 3.93
C ASP A 54 6.22 -7.26 5.11
N PHE A 55 5.04 -6.70 4.88
CA PHE A 55 4.30 -5.98 5.91
C PHE A 55 3.37 -6.91 6.69
N ASN A 56 3.34 -8.21 6.32
CA ASN A 56 2.42 -9.21 6.84
C ASN A 56 0.96 -8.71 6.83
N ALA A 57 0.62 -7.85 5.88
CA ALA A 57 -0.65 -7.16 5.77
C ALA A 57 -1.55 -7.90 4.78
N ARG A 58 -2.76 -8.24 5.19
CA ARG A 58 -3.78 -8.78 4.28
C ARG A 58 -4.79 -7.67 4.04
N THR A 59 -4.78 -7.12 2.84
CA THR A 59 -5.51 -5.89 2.49
C THR A 59 -6.80 -6.16 1.72
N SER A 60 -6.97 -7.39 1.21
CA SER A 60 -8.09 -7.79 0.35
C SER A 60 -8.28 -6.81 -0.82
N LYS A 61 -9.50 -6.35 -1.07
CA LYS A 61 -9.86 -5.34 -2.08
C LYS A 61 -10.08 -3.94 -1.50
N LEU A 62 -9.53 -3.64 -0.32
CA LEU A 62 -9.62 -2.29 0.25
C LEU A 62 -8.93 -1.28 -0.68
N GLU A 63 -9.63 -0.19 -1.00
CA GLU A 63 -9.06 0.95 -1.71
C GLU A 63 -7.98 1.59 -0.82
N ASP A 64 -6.78 1.79 -1.39
CA ASP A 64 -5.61 2.44 -0.79
C ASP A 64 -5.51 3.93 -1.13
N TYR A 65 -6.56 4.48 -1.74
CA TYR A 65 -6.72 5.89 -2.07
C TYR A 65 -8.02 6.44 -1.48
N ILE A 66 -8.13 7.76 -1.42
CA ILE A 66 -9.36 8.44 -1.01
C ILE A 66 -10.30 8.51 -2.23
N SER A 67 -11.46 7.85 -2.14
CA SER A 67 -12.44 7.79 -3.23
C SER A 67 -13.38 8.99 -3.20
N ASN A 68 -13.44 9.75 -4.30
CA ASN A 68 -14.34 10.90 -4.43
C ASN A 68 -15.78 10.51 -4.82
N LYS A 69 -16.10 9.22 -4.93
CA LYS A 69 -17.40 8.71 -5.41
C LYS A 69 -18.62 9.17 -4.57
N GLY A 70 -18.41 9.74 -3.37
CA GLY A 70 -19.46 10.32 -2.53
C GLY A 70 -19.70 11.83 -2.71
N ASN A 71 -18.77 12.57 -3.33
CA ASN A 71 -18.83 14.02 -3.43
C ASN A 71 -19.55 14.47 -4.72
N LYS A 72 -20.88 14.31 -4.74
CA LYS A 72 -21.76 14.71 -5.86
C LYS A 72 -21.79 16.24 -6.15
N HIS A 73 -20.96 17.04 -5.48
CA HIS A 73 -20.97 18.51 -5.58
C HIS A 73 -19.63 19.13 -6.02
N VAL A 74 -18.61 18.32 -6.32
CA VAL A 74 -17.30 18.83 -6.79
C VAL A 74 -17.12 18.50 -8.28
N TYR A 75 -18.05 18.98 -9.10
CA TYR A 75 -17.94 18.93 -10.56
C TYR A 75 -17.21 20.18 -11.07
N ASN A 76 -15.89 20.33 -10.83
CA ASN A 76 -15.04 21.29 -11.56
C ASN A 76 -13.56 21.28 -11.15
N ILE A 77 -12.94 20.11 -11.04
CA ILE A 77 -11.47 20.03 -11.03
C ILE A 77 -11.06 19.00 -12.07
N ASN A 78 -10.42 19.50 -13.13
CA ASN A 78 -9.94 18.77 -14.30
C ASN A 78 -9.54 17.32 -13.98
N GLU A 79 -10.35 16.36 -14.45
CA GLU A 79 -10.19 14.91 -14.28
C GLU A 79 -9.02 14.33 -15.12
N HIS A 80 -7.85 14.95 -15.02
CA HIS A 80 -6.60 14.41 -15.58
C HIS A 80 -5.74 13.70 -14.51
N SER A 81 -6.20 13.58 -13.27
CA SER A 81 -5.59 12.62 -12.35
C SER A 81 -5.91 11.22 -12.87
N LEU A 82 -4.90 10.55 -13.42
CA LEU A 82 -4.93 9.13 -13.77
C LEU A 82 -5.59 8.37 -12.62
N GLN A 83 -6.85 7.97 -12.80
CA GLN A 83 -7.52 7.12 -11.83
C GLN A 83 -6.65 5.88 -11.65
N PRO A 84 -6.20 5.58 -10.42
CA PRO A 84 -5.31 4.47 -10.21
C PRO A 84 -5.98 3.19 -10.70
N LEU A 85 -5.24 2.37 -11.44
CA LEU A 85 -5.74 1.08 -11.91
C LEU A 85 -6.30 0.29 -10.73
N GLU A 86 -7.43 -0.39 -10.94
CA GLU A 86 -8.03 -1.21 -9.89
C GLU A 86 -7.08 -2.34 -9.50
N ARG A 87 -6.81 -2.48 -8.20
CA ARG A 87 -5.95 -3.55 -7.67
C ARG A 87 -6.67 -4.89 -7.77
N GLN A 88 -6.03 -5.86 -8.41
CA GLN A 88 -6.46 -7.25 -8.35
C GLN A 88 -5.85 -7.94 -7.12
N ASN A 89 -6.69 -8.55 -6.29
CA ASN A 89 -6.26 -9.34 -5.15
C ASN A 89 -7.20 -10.56 -5.00
N ILE A 90 -6.62 -11.76 -5.02
CA ILE A 90 -7.36 -13.01 -4.84
C ILE A 90 -7.67 -13.31 -3.37
N ASP A 91 -6.89 -12.73 -2.45
CA ASP A 91 -7.10 -12.89 -1.02
C ASP A 91 -8.30 -12.04 -0.58
N GLY A 92 -9.31 -12.67 0.01
CA GLY A 92 -10.49 -11.98 0.52
C GLY A 92 -10.35 -11.47 1.95
N ILE A 93 -9.29 -11.87 2.67
CA ILE A 93 -9.15 -11.65 4.11
C ILE A 93 -8.49 -10.30 4.39
N ILE A 94 -8.95 -9.65 5.46
CA ILE A 94 -8.38 -8.41 6.00
C ILE A 94 -7.87 -8.68 7.41
N ASN A 95 -6.62 -8.29 7.72
CA ASN A 95 -6.10 -8.24 9.08
C ASN A 95 -5.83 -6.79 9.53
N ASN A 96 -5.42 -6.59 10.80
CA ASN A 96 -5.20 -5.24 11.32
C ASN A 96 -4.04 -4.53 10.63
N HIS A 97 -2.93 -5.22 10.36
CA HIS A 97 -1.84 -4.70 9.53
C HIS A 97 -2.35 -4.22 8.17
N GLY A 98 -3.26 -4.97 7.55
CA GLY A 98 -3.94 -4.58 6.31
C GLY A 98 -4.68 -3.26 6.44
N LYS A 99 -5.40 -3.05 7.54
CA LYS A 99 -6.09 -1.79 7.80
C LYS A 99 -5.11 -0.63 8.03
N GLN A 100 -4.06 -0.85 8.83
CA GLN A 100 -3.03 0.15 9.12
C GLN A 100 -2.26 0.55 7.85
N LEU A 101 -1.84 -0.42 7.06
CA LEU A 101 -1.18 -0.20 5.78
C LEU A 101 -2.06 0.60 4.80
N ILE A 102 -3.34 0.26 4.69
CA ILE A 102 -4.29 1.02 3.87
C ILE A 102 -4.45 2.47 4.37
N ASN A 103 -4.46 2.67 5.69
CA ASN A 103 -4.52 4.00 6.28
C ASN A 103 -3.27 4.82 5.95
N ILE A 104 -2.08 4.24 6.08
CA ILE A 104 -0.82 4.88 5.67
C ILE A 104 -0.92 5.26 4.19
N CYS A 105 -1.27 4.33 3.30
CA CYS A 105 -1.33 4.60 1.87
C CYS A 105 -2.26 5.79 1.53
N LYS A 106 -3.42 5.88 2.20
CA LYS A 106 -4.34 7.01 2.01
C LYS A 106 -3.77 8.33 2.51
N ASN A 107 -3.09 8.31 3.65
CA ASN A 107 -2.59 9.52 4.29
C ASN A 107 -1.29 10.05 3.65
N SER A 108 -0.49 9.16 3.05
CA SER A 108 0.77 9.50 2.36
C SER A 108 0.66 9.52 0.83
N ASP A 109 -0.56 9.43 0.29
CA ASP A 109 -0.86 9.31 -1.14
C ASP A 109 -0.09 8.17 -1.87
N MET A 110 0.33 7.16 -1.13
CA MET A 110 1.02 6.00 -1.69
C MET A 110 0.05 5.00 -2.32
N ARG A 111 0.56 4.15 -3.22
CA ARG A 111 -0.22 3.11 -3.89
C ARG A 111 0.47 1.75 -3.82
N ILE A 112 -0.29 0.72 -3.49
CA ILE A 112 0.16 -0.68 -3.50
C ILE A 112 0.26 -1.14 -4.96
N LEU A 113 1.46 -1.48 -5.44
CA LEU A 113 1.65 -1.90 -6.84
C LEU A 113 1.30 -3.36 -7.11
N ASN A 114 1.36 -4.21 -6.07
CA ASN A 114 0.92 -5.60 -6.16
C ASN A 114 -0.51 -5.66 -6.74
N GLY A 115 -0.75 -6.51 -7.73
CA GLY A 115 -2.06 -6.61 -8.38
C GLY A 115 -2.41 -5.49 -9.38
N ARG A 116 -1.52 -4.51 -9.61
CA ARG A 116 -1.72 -3.41 -10.58
C ARG A 116 -0.77 -3.44 -11.78
N THR A 117 0.31 -4.21 -11.70
CA THR A 117 1.32 -4.29 -12.76
C THR A 117 1.00 -5.35 -13.81
N LYS A 118 1.35 -5.09 -15.08
CA LYS A 118 1.26 -6.09 -16.15
C LYS A 118 2.10 -7.32 -15.77
N GLY A 119 1.47 -8.50 -15.73
CA GLY A 119 2.08 -9.75 -15.28
C GLY A 119 1.61 -10.23 -13.91
N ASP A 120 0.97 -9.37 -13.10
CA ASP A 120 0.34 -9.72 -11.82
C ASP A 120 -1.17 -9.37 -11.81
N SER A 121 -1.80 -9.36 -12.98
CA SER A 121 -3.23 -9.04 -13.13
C SER A 121 -4.17 -10.07 -12.49
N LEU A 122 -3.64 -11.19 -12.00
CA LEU A 122 -4.39 -12.20 -11.25
C LEU A 122 -4.29 -11.98 -9.73
N GLY A 123 -3.44 -11.05 -9.26
CA GLY A 123 -3.20 -10.81 -7.83
C GLY A 123 -2.75 -12.08 -7.11
N ARG A 124 -1.70 -12.74 -7.64
CA ARG A 124 -1.33 -14.08 -7.21
C ARG A 124 -0.80 -14.08 -5.77
N PRO A 125 -1.04 -15.15 -4.98
CA PRO A 125 -0.47 -15.25 -3.64
C PRO A 125 1.05 -15.25 -3.73
N ILE A 126 1.68 -14.37 -2.94
CA ILE A 126 3.13 -14.26 -2.82
C ILE A 126 3.69 -15.03 -1.61
N PHE A 127 2.81 -15.72 -0.88
CA PHE A 127 3.17 -16.53 0.27
C PHE A 127 2.49 -17.90 0.28
N HIS A 128 3.28 -18.95 0.52
CA HIS A 128 2.86 -20.34 0.51
C HIS A 128 3.23 -21.06 1.83
N ARG A 129 2.26 -21.70 2.48
CA ARG A 129 2.45 -22.65 3.59
C ARG A 129 1.87 -24.02 3.24
N LYS A 130 2.26 -25.05 3.99
CA LYS A 130 1.68 -26.41 3.87
C LYS A 130 0.15 -26.44 3.90
N ASN A 131 -0.49 -25.49 4.59
CA ASN A 131 -1.94 -25.45 4.81
C ASN A 131 -2.64 -24.27 4.12
N GLY A 132 -2.00 -23.58 3.17
CA GLY A 132 -2.66 -22.51 2.43
C GLY A 132 -1.71 -21.49 1.81
N THR A 133 -2.29 -20.60 1.00
CA THR A 133 -1.59 -19.52 0.31
C THR A 133 -2.25 -18.19 0.64
N SER A 134 -1.48 -17.12 0.75
CA SER A 134 -2.03 -15.77 1.01
C SER A 134 -1.31 -14.71 0.19
N VAL A 135 -2.01 -13.61 -0.05
CA VAL A 135 -1.39 -12.36 -0.51
C VAL A 135 -1.09 -11.58 0.76
N ILE A 136 0.17 -11.64 1.20
CA ILE A 136 0.68 -10.76 2.25
C ILE A 136 1.38 -9.61 1.56
N ASP A 137 0.77 -8.45 1.72
CA ASP A 137 1.36 -7.19 1.37
C ASP A 137 2.38 -6.83 2.46
#